data_AF-A0A950G7F8-F1
#
_entry.id   AF-A0A950G7F8-F1
#
_cell.length_a   1.000
_cell.length_b   1.000
_cell.length_c   1.000
_cell.angle_alpha   90.00
_cell.angle_beta   90.00
_cell.angle_gamma   90.00
#
_symmetry.space_group_name_H-M   'P 1'
#
loop_
_entity.id
_entity.type
_entity.pdbx_description
1 polymer ?
#
loop_
_entity_poly.entity_id
_entity_poly.type
_entity_poly.pdbx_seq_one_letter_code
_entity_poly.pdbx_strand_id
1 'polypeptide(L)'
;MSGRALRFHCLEHLGMSPHRYLWLRRMHLVRRALALAGPAETTVTTIATDHGFWELGRFAVSYKSLFGESPSATLRGAPAAPPPAGLAPGQRTR
;
A
#
# COMPACT_ATOMS: atom_id res chain seq x y z
N MET A 1 18.37 -26.24 21.05
CA MET A 1 18.42 -24.86 20.49
C MET A 1 16.99 -24.37 20.31
N SER A 2 16.60 -23.32 21.03
CA SER A 2 15.19 -22.93 21.20
C SER A 2 14.66 -22.17 19.97
N GLY A 3 13.43 -22.46 19.53
CA GLY A 3 12.82 -21.89 18.31
C GLY A 3 12.66 -20.35 18.28
N ARG A 4 12.97 -19.67 19.39
CA ARG A 4 13.06 -18.21 19.48
C ARG A 4 14.38 -17.65 18.94
N ALA A 5 15.48 -18.38 19.10
CA ALA A 5 16.80 -17.97 18.64
C ALA A 5 16.94 -18.10 17.11
N LEU A 6 16.37 -19.15 16.51
CA LEU A 6 16.30 -19.29 15.05
C LEU A 6 15.42 -18.21 14.41
N ARG A 7 14.30 -17.87 15.04
CA ARG A 7 13.47 -16.73 14.60
C ARG A 7 14.28 -15.45 14.60
N PHE A 8 14.99 -15.12 15.69
CA PHE A 8 15.84 -13.93 15.76
C PHE A 8 16.99 -13.94 14.74
N HIS A 9 17.65 -15.09 14.51
CA HIS A 9 18.79 -15.19 13.60
C HIS A 9 18.40 -15.13 12.11
N CYS A 10 17.31 -15.79 11.69
CA CYS A 10 16.79 -15.64 10.32
C CYS A 10 16.33 -14.21 10.02
N LEU A 11 15.96 -13.49 11.07
CA LEU A 11 15.42 -12.15 11.04
C LEU A 11 16.51 -11.07 10.92
N GLU A 12 17.73 -11.32 11.39
CA GLU A 12 18.88 -10.42 11.20
C GLU A 12 19.59 -10.60 9.84
N HIS A 13 19.52 -11.78 9.23
CA HIS A 13 20.31 -12.12 8.03
C HIS A 13 19.73 -11.64 6.68
N LEU A 14 18.51 -11.09 6.64
CA LEU A 14 17.85 -10.68 5.37
C LEU A 14 18.18 -9.24 4.93
N GLY A 15 19.12 -8.55 5.58
CA GLY A 15 19.47 -7.15 5.26
C GLY A 15 18.37 -6.14 5.58
N MET A 16 17.34 -6.57 6.31
CA MET A 16 16.16 -5.77 6.66
C MET A 16 15.68 -6.15 8.05
N SER A 17 15.37 -5.14 8.89
CA SER A 17 14.84 -5.40 10.22
C SER A 17 13.55 -6.23 10.16
N PRO A 18 13.33 -7.16 11.09
CA PRO A 18 12.15 -8.04 11.14
C PRO A 18 10.83 -7.30 11.12
N HIS A 19 10.83 -6.19 11.86
CA HIS A 19 9.74 -5.27 11.95
C HIS A 19 9.39 -4.67 10.57
N ARG A 20 10.41 -4.34 9.76
CA ARG A 20 10.22 -3.79 8.41
C ARG A 20 9.70 -4.84 7.44
N TYR A 21 10.15 -6.10 7.53
CA TYR A 21 9.58 -7.19 6.72
C TYR A 21 8.10 -7.40 7.03
N LEU A 22 7.74 -7.51 8.31
CA LEU A 22 6.35 -7.67 8.75
C LEU A 22 5.49 -6.47 8.34
N TRP A 23 6.04 -5.26 8.45
CA TRP A 23 5.38 -4.03 8.02
C TRP A 23 5.12 -4.01 6.51
N LEU A 24 6.11 -4.36 5.68
CA LEU A 24 5.93 -4.49 4.23
C LEU A 24 4.90 -5.57 3.88
N ARG A 25 4.91 -6.71 4.59
CA ARG A 25 3.92 -7.78 4.39
C ARG A 25 2.51 -7.27 4.70
N ARG A 26 2.32 -6.52 5.80
CA ARG A 26 1.03 -5.90 6.14
C ARG A 26 0.59 -4.88 5.09
N MET A 27 1.50 -4.04 4.59
CA MET A 27 1.20 -3.08 3.52
C MET A 27 0.66 -3.75 2.25
N HIS A 28 1.26 -4.88 1.84
CA HIS A 28 0.77 -5.65 0.70
C HIS A 28 -0.60 -6.31 0.95
N LEU A 29 -0.87 -6.78 2.17
CA LEU A 29 -2.18 -7.32 2.54
C LEU A 29 -3.26 -6.24 2.48
N VAL A 30 -2.98 -5.06 3.02
CA VAL A 30 -3.88 -3.90 2.93
C VAL A 30 -4.19 -3.56 1.48
N ARG A 31 -3.17 -3.49 0.61
CA ARG A 31 -3.38 -3.22 -0.82
C ARG A 31 -4.31 -4.23 -1.48
N ARG A 32 -4.15 -5.53 -1.17
CA ARG A 32 -5.03 -6.59 -1.67
C ARG A 32 -6.45 -6.45 -1.13
N ALA A 33 -6.60 -6.18 0.16
CA ALA A 33 -7.92 -5.96 0.77
C ALA A 33 -8.62 -4.75 0.15
N LEU A 34 -7.91 -3.64 -0.08
CA LEU A 34 -8.44 -2.45 -0.75
C LEU A 34 -8.83 -2.72 -2.21
N ALA A 35 -8.06 -3.54 -2.93
CA ALA A 35 -8.33 -3.86 -4.33
C ALA A 35 -9.49 -4.86 -4.51
N LEU A 36 -9.72 -5.74 -3.52
CA LEU A 36 -10.81 -6.71 -3.53
C LEU A 36 -12.11 -6.12 -2.96
N ALA A 37 -12.01 -5.15 -2.05
CA ALA A 37 -13.18 -4.56 -1.43
C ALA A 37 -13.81 -3.48 -2.32
N GLY A 38 -15.14 -3.45 -2.35
CA GLY A 38 -15.87 -2.38 -3.00
C GLY A 38 -15.88 -1.10 -2.14
N PRO A 39 -15.81 0.10 -2.75
CA PRO A 39 -15.87 1.37 -2.01
C PRO A 39 -17.21 1.60 -1.29
N ALA A 40 -18.24 0.80 -1.59
CA ALA A 40 -19.53 0.81 -0.90
C ALA A 40 -19.57 -0.08 0.36
N GLU A 41 -18.63 -1.02 0.50
CA GLU A 41 -18.66 -2.04 1.57
C GLU A 41 -17.68 -1.74 2.71
N THR A 42 -16.61 -1.00 2.44
CA THR A 42 -15.58 -0.72 3.44
C THR A 42 -14.89 0.61 3.22
N THR A 43 -14.13 1.03 4.23
CA THR A 43 -13.32 2.24 4.18
C THR A 43 -11.85 1.91 4.32
N VAL A 44 -11.01 2.81 3.81
CA VAL A 44 -9.55 2.76 4.02
C VAL A 44 -9.21 2.65 5.51
N THR A 45 -9.94 3.39 6.36
CA THR A 45 -9.75 3.38 7.81
C THR A 45 -9.98 2.00 8.39
N THR A 46 -11.11 1.37 8.06
CA THR A 46 -11.48 0.03 8.54
C THR A 46 -10.41 -1.01 8.18
N ILE A 47 -9.97 -1.03 6.91
CA ILE A 47 -8.95 -1.97 6.45
C ILE A 47 -7.59 -1.67 7.12
N ALA A 48 -7.21 -0.40 7.23
CA ALA A 48 -5.95 -0.03 7.87
C ALA A 48 -5.91 -0.49 9.33
N THR A 49 -6.99 -0.26 10.09
CA THR A 49 -7.09 -0.66 11.49
C THR A 49 -7.10 -2.18 11.66
N ASP A 50 -7.78 -2.93 10.78
CA ASP A 50 -7.81 -4.40 10.82
C ASP A 50 -6.42 -5.02 10.60
N HIS A 51 -5.59 -4.36 9.79
CA HIS A 51 -4.20 -4.75 9.57
C HIS A 51 -3.20 -4.13 10.57
N GLY A 52 -3.69 -3.46 11.61
CA GLY A 52 -2.91 -2.93 12.73
C GLY A 52 -2.27 -1.56 12.50
N PHE A 53 -2.80 -0.76 11.59
CA PHE A 53 -2.39 0.63 11.37
C PHE A 53 -3.37 1.60 12.03
N TRP A 54 -2.91 2.24 13.11
CA TRP A 54 -3.69 3.22 13.87
C TRP A 54 -3.37 4.67 13.49
N GLU A 55 -2.14 4.93 13.02
CA GLU A 55 -1.71 6.24 12.54
C GLU A 55 -2.08 6.43 11.04
N LEU A 56 -3.34 6.71 10.75
CA LEU A 56 -3.88 6.76 9.38
C LEU A 56 -3.13 7.74 8.46
N GLY A 57 -2.71 8.90 8.97
CA GLY A 57 -1.93 9.88 8.21
C GLY A 57 -0.55 9.33 7.79
N ARG A 58 0.18 8.74 8.74
CA ARG A 58 1.51 8.15 8.48
C ARG A 58 1.41 6.91 7.60
N PHE A 59 0.37 6.11 7.81
CA PHE A 59 0.02 4.98 6.96
C PHE A 59 -0.19 5.44 5.50
N ALA A 60 -1.03 6.45 5.26
CA ALA A 60 -1.33 6.93 3.91
C ALA A 60 -0.09 7.47 3.19
N VAL A 61 0.77 8.22 3.89
CA VAL A 61 2.05 8.71 3.34
C VAL A 61 2.94 7.53 2.98
N SER A 62 3.13 6.59 3.90
CA SER A 62 4.01 5.43 3.68
C SER A 62 3.49 4.52 2.57
N TYR A 63 2.18 4.31 2.50
CA TYR A 63 1.52 3.54 1.46
C TYR A 63 1.76 4.17 0.09
N LYS A 64 1.56 5.50 -0.03
CA LYS A 64 1.83 6.23 -1.27
C LYS A 64 3.30 6.16 -1.67
N SER A 65 4.23 6.25 -0.72
CA SER A 65 5.66 6.09 -1.00
C SER A 65 6.02 4.69 -1.48
N LEU A 66 5.30 3.64 -1.04
CA LEU A 66 5.55 2.26 -1.46
C LEU A 66 4.89 1.89 -2.79
N PHE A 67 3.66 2.32 -3.03
CA PHE A 67 2.83 1.86 -4.14
C PHE A 67 2.57 2.93 -5.21
N GLY A 68 3.01 4.17 -4.99
CA GLY A 68 2.82 5.29 -5.92
C GLY A 68 1.39 5.88 -5.93
N GLU A 69 0.45 5.22 -5.27
CA GLU A 69 -0.96 5.63 -5.21
C GLU A 69 -1.46 5.73 -3.77
N SER A 70 -2.53 6.50 -3.54
CA SER A 70 -3.14 6.59 -2.21
C SER A 70 -4.02 5.35 -1.94
N PRO A 71 -4.16 4.91 -0.66
CA PRO A 71 -5.06 3.80 -0.31
C PRO A 71 -6.50 4.02 -0.79
N SER A 72 -6.98 5.27 -0.77
CA SER A 72 -8.31 5.62 -1.27
C SER A 72 -8.43 5.52 -2.79
N ALA A 73 -7.32 5.72 -3.52
CA ALA A 73 -7.29 5.51 -4.97
C ALA A 73 -7.37 4.02 -5.30
N THR A 74 -6.62 3.18 -4.58
CA THR A 74 -6.72 1.71 -4.69
C THR A 74 -8.14 1.23 -4.41
N LEU A 75 -8.79 1.72 -3.34
CA LEU A 75 -10.16 1.33 -2.98
C LEU A 75 -11.23 1.78 -3.99
N ARG A 76 -11.03 2.94 -4.65
CA ARG A 76 -11.96 3.43 -5.67
C ARG A 76 -11.83 2.71 -7.01
N GLY A 77 -10.92 1.72 -7.13
CA GLY A 77 -10.67 1.02 -8.38
C GLY A 77 -10.15 1.95 -9.48
N ALA A 78 -9.57 3.10 -9.12
CA ALA A 78 -9.06 4.01 -10.13
C ALA A 78 -7.93 3.29 -10.89
N PRO A 79 -7.98 3.18 -12.22
CA PRO A 79 -6.79 2.87 -12.98
C PRO A 79 -5.74 3.92 -12.59
N ALA A 80 -4.50 3.48 -12.39
CA ALA A 80 -3.35 4.37 -12.16
C ALA A 80 -3.54 5.64 -13.00
N ALA A 81 -3.45 6.80 -12.34
CA ALA A 81 -3.85 8.11 -12.84
C ALA A 81 -3.72 8.23 -14.37
N PRO A 82 -4.74 8.74 -15.10
CA PRO A 82 -4.53 9.09 -16.49
C PRO A 82 -3.29 10.01 -16.57
N PRO A 83 -2.36 9.78 -17.52
CA PRO A 83 -1.20 10.65 -17.69
C PRO A 83 -1.70 12.10 -17.73
N PRO A 84 -0.94 13.07 -17.17
CA PRO A 84 -1.41 14.45 -17.06
C PRO A 84 -1.99 14.89 -18.40
N ALA A 85 -3.27 15.28 -18.38
CA ALA A 85 -4.02 15.73 -19.55
C ALA A 85 -3.34 16.98 -20.14
N GLY A 86 -2.34 16.75 -20.98
CA GLY A 86 -1.46 17.78 -21.52
C GLY A 86 -1.01 17.54 -22.96
N LEU A 87 -1.50 16.49 -23.63
CA LEU A 87 -1.35 16.36 -25.08
C LEU A 87 -2.73 16.53 -25.74
N ALA A 88 -3.11 17.77 -25.98
CA ALA A 88 -4.19 18.09 -26.90
C ALA A 88 -3.78 17.67 -28.32
N PRO A 89 -4.53 16.81 -29.03
CA PRO A 89 -4.43 16.72 -30.49
C PRO A 89 -5.16 17.93 -31.08
N GLY A 90 -4.52 19.08 -30.98
CA GLY A 90 -5.00 20.35 -31.51
C GLY A 90 -3.97 20.97 -32.43
N GLN A 91 -3.58 20.30 -33.51
CA GLN A 91 -2.95 20.91 -34.68
C GLN A 91 -3.48 20.21 -35.94
N ARG A 92 -4.76 20.48 -36.23
CA ARG A 92 -5.28 20.44 -37.59
C ARG A 92 -4.82 21.74 -38.23
N THR A 93 -3.61 21.74 -38.75
CA THR A 93 -3.03 22.90 -39.42
C THR A 93 -2.77 22.53 -40.87
N ARG A 94 -3.76 22.89 -41.67
CA ARG A 94 -3.72 23.39 -43.05
C ARG A 94 -3.21 22.51 -44.18
#